data_AF-A0A4U7F0J1-F1
#
_entry.id   AF-A0A4U7F0J1-F1
#
_cell.length_a   1.000
_cell.length_b   1.000
_cell.length_c   1.000
_cell.angle_alpha   90.00
_cell.angle_beta   90.00
_cell.angle_gamma   90.00
#
_symmetry.space_group_name_H-M   'P 1'
#
loop_
_entity.id
_entity.type
_entity.pdbx_description
1 polymer ?
#
loop_
_entity_poly.entity_id
_entity_poly.type
_entity_poly.pdbx_seq_one_letter_code
_entity_poly.pdbx_strand_id
1 'polypeptide(L)'
;EAIAARLGGDEAREPDPEAVRDARLDLHLVCDRDREVDGDAFAYGDVKRLTAAGRSIVECTEALDADPDTVARYARVARVDLTSTRANDRFRDEFRDLLTDAEIEGSHAADAREDGLEEATEDIETDVSL
;
A
#
# COMPACT_ATOMS: atom_id res chain seq x y z
N GLU A 1 -8.12 29.30 23.00
CA GLU A 1 -6.96 29.49 23.91
C GLU A 1 -6.64 28.31 24.82
N ALA A 2 -7.61 27.58 25.40
CA ALA A 2 -7.30 26.51 26.37
C ALA A 2 -6.63 25.23 25.81
N ILE A 3 -6.79 24.93 24.52
CA ILE A 3 -6.18 23.73 23.90
C ILE A 3 -4.67 23.92 23.66
N ALA A 4 -4.24 25.12 23.27
CA ALA A 4 -2.83 25.43 23.04
C ALA A 4 -2.01 25.41 24.34
N ALA A 5 -2.59 25.86 25.46
CA ALA A 5 -1.91 25.87 26.76
C ALA A 5 -1.68 24.48 27.38
N ARG A 6 -2.42 23.46 26.92
CA ARG A 6 -2.32 22.08 27.42
C ARG A 6 -1.32 21.24 26.61
N LEU A 7 -0.87 21.76 25.47
CA LEU A 7 0.25 21.28 24.66
C LEU A 7 1.47 22.13 24.98
N GLY A 8 1.93 22.09 26.24
CA GLY A 8 3.05 22.87 26.77
C GLY A 8 4.16 23.06 25.73
N GLY A 9 4.56 24.33 25.58
CA GLY A 9 5.37 24.81 24.47
C GLY A 9 6.55 23.94 24.11
N ASP A 10 6.45 23.32 22.94
CA ASP A 10 7.59 23.05 22.09
C ASP A 10 7.31 23.89 20.85
N GLU A 11 8.10 24.94 20.62
CA GLU A 11 8.16 25.54 19.29
C GLU A 11 8.47 24.38 18.35
N ALA A 12 7.51 23.95 17.52
CA ALA A 12 7.52 22.66 16.84
C ALA A 12 8.90 22.40 16.21
N ARG A 13 9.76 21.70 16.94
CA ARG A 13 11.07 21.32 16.47
C ARG A 13 10.79 20.37 15.33
N GLU A 14 11.29 20.69 14.14
CA GLU A 14 11.19 19.73 13.03
C GLU A 14 11.71 18.38 13.53
N PRO A 15 10.88 17.32 13.44
CA PRO A 15 11.29 16.03 13.94
C PRO A 15 12.46 15.52 13.11
N ASP A 16 13.37 14.81 13.77
CA ASP A 16 14.49 14.17 13.10
C ASP A 16 13.97 13.29 11.94
N PRO A 17 14.38 13.53 10.69
CA PRO A 17 13.93 12.75 9.54
C PRO A 17 14.15 11.24 9.71
N GLU A 18 15.22 10.84 10.41
CA GLU A 18 15.49 9.43 10.68
C GLU A 18 14.47 8.84 11.65
N ALA A 19 14.11 9.58 12.71
CA ALA A 19 13.06 9.18 13.64
C ALA A 19 11.69 9.09 12.97
N VAL A 20 11.35 10.02 12.06
CA VAL A 20 10.11 9.94 11.26
C VAL A 20 10.11 8.71 10.37
N ARG A 21 11.23 8.43 9.71
CA ARG A 21 11.38 7.24 8.87
C ARG A 21 11.22 5.96 9.70
N ASP A 22 11.86 5.88 10.87
CA ASP A 22 11.75 4.71 11.73
C ASP A 22 10.33 4.50 12.25
N ALA A 23 9.66 5.56 12.70
CA ALA A 23 8.26 5.49 13.10
C ALA A 23 7.37 5.00 11.95
N ARG A 24 7.63 5.45 10.71
CA ARG A 24 6.92 5.00 9.52
C ARG A 24 7.14 3.50 9.26
N LEU A 25 8.37 3.01 9.38
CA LEU A 25 8.71 1.60 9.20
C LEU A 25 8.11 0.72 10.31
N ASP A 26 8.07 1.20 11.55
CA ASP A 26 7.44 0.49 12.68
C ASP A 26 5.92 0.37 12.51
N LEU A 27 5.28 1.35 11.86
CA LEU A 27 3.87 1.32 11.47
C LEU A 27 3.62 0.59 10.14
N HIS A 28 4.64 -0.04 9.54
CA HIS A 28 4.56 -0.73 8.25
C HIS A 28 4.15 0.15 7.05
N LEU A 29 4.40 1.45 7.12
CA LEU A 29 4.01 2.45 6.12
C LEU A 29 5.13 2.71 5.10
N VAL A 30 5.67 1.66 4.46
CA VAL A 30 6.78 1.79 3.50
C VAL A 30 6.37 2.67 2.31
N CYS A 31 7.12 3.74 2.04
CA CYS A 31 6.92 4.61 0.88
C CYS A 31 8.07 4.49 -0.13
N ASP A 32 7.94 5.13 -1.29
CA ASP A 32 8.92 5.01 -2.38
C ASP A 32 10.31 5.51 -1.97
N ARG A 33 10.39 6.57 -1.15
CA ARG A 33 11.66 7.07 -0.61
C ARG A 33 12.39 6.06 0.28
N ASP A 34 11.66 5.15 0.93
CA ASP A 34 12.28 4.11 1.75
C ASP A 34 12.91 3.01 0.88
N ARG A 35 12.47 2.89 -0.38
CA ARG A 35 12.92 1.90 -1.37
C ARG A 35 14.00 2.44 -2.30
N GLU A 36 14.20 3.76 -2.30
CA GLU A 36 15.20 4.42 -3.13
C GLU A 36 16.58 4.12 -2.57
N VAL A 37 17.35 3.29 -3.27
CA VAL A 37 18.75 2.96 -2.94
C VAL A 37 19.64 4.07 -3.44
N ASP A 38 20.53 4.57 -2.58
CA ASP A 38 21.46 5.63 -2.95
C ASP A 38 22.44 5.12 -4.02
N GLY A 39 22.43 5.76 -5.20
CA GLY A 39 23.34 5.45 -6.31
C GLY A 39 23.11 4.08 -6.96
N ASP A 40 24.16 3.54 -7.58
CA ASP A 40 24.13 2.25 -8.29
C ASP A 40 24.53 1.07 -7.39
N ALA A 41 24.38 1.19 -6.06
CA ALA A 41 24.85 0.19 -5.11
C ALA A 41 24.20 -1.19 -5.35
N PHE A 42 22.87 -1.22 -5.55
CA PHE A 42 22.11 -2.38 -5.99
C PHE A 42 20.66 -1.98 -6.27
N ALA A 43 19.90 -2.83 -6.97
CA ALA A 43 18.47 -2.62 -7.11
C ALA A 43 17.73 -3.07 -5.83
N TYR A 44 16.80 -2.24 -5.33
CA TYR A 44 15.97 -2.59 -4.16
C TYR A 44 15.22 -3.93 -4.33
N GLY A 45 14.81 -4.24 -5.56
CA GLY A 45 14.17 -5.52 -5.88
C GLY A 45 15.04 -6.73 -5.53
N ASP A 46 16.37 -6.61 -5.59
CA ASP A 46 17.30 -7.71 -5.36
C ASP A 46 17.43 -8.02 -3.88
N VAL A 47 17.68 -7.00 -3.04
CA VAL A 47 17.70 -7.16 -1.58
C VAL A 47 16.34 -7.62 -1.06
N LYS A 48 15.23 -7.17 -1.66
CA LYS A 48 13.88 -7.63 -1.31
C LYS A 48 13.70 -9.13 -1.60
N ARG A 49 14.16 -9.62 -2.75
CA ARG A 49 14.12 -11.06 -3.08
C ARG A 49 14.99 -11.89 -2.14
N LEU A 50 16.21 -11.46 -1.86
CA LEU A 50 17.12 -12.16 -0.95
C LEU A 50 16.55 -12.22 0.48
N THR A 51 15.98 -11.11 0.94
CA THR A 51 15.29 -11.02 2.23
C THR A 51 14.09 -11.97 2.27
N ALA A 52 13.28 -12.03 1.21
CA ALA A 52 12.15 -12.96 1.12
C ALA A 52 12.59 -14.42 1.14
N ALA A 53 13.78 -14.73 0.60
CA ALA A 53 14.40 -16.04 0.61
C ALA A 53 15.08 -16.39 1.96
N GLY A 54 15.00 -15.51 2.96
CA GLY A 54 15.55 -15.74 4.31
C GLY A 54 17.08 -15.70 4.38
N ARG A 55 17.75 -15.07 3.41
CA ARG A 55 19.21 -14.92 3.44
C ARG A 55 19.64 -13.98 4.58
N SER A 56 20.77 -14.31 5.19
CA SER A 56 21.43 -13.46 6.18
C SER A 56 21.99 -12.19 5.53
N ILE A 57 22.28 -11.17 6.35
CA ILE A 57 22.88 -9.92 5.84
C ILE A 57 24.21 -10.19 5.14
N VAL A 58 25.04 -11.08 5.69
CA VAL A 58 26.35 -11.44 5.11
C VAL A 58 26.17 -12.06 3.72
N GLU A 59 25.26 -13.02 3.56
CA GLU A 59 24.97 -13.62 2.25
C GLU A 59 24.40 -12.58 1.26
N CYS A 60 23.59 -11.63 1.75
CA CYS A 60 23.09 -10.54 0.92
C CYS A 60 24.21 -9.58 0.49
N THR A 61 25.12 -9.21 1.38
CA THR A 61 26.30 -8.38 1.10
C THR A 61 27.16 -9.03 0.02
N GLU A 62 27.46 -10.32 0.16
CA GLU A 62 28.25 -11.06 -0.83
C GLU A 62 27.52 -11.14 -2.18
N ALA A 63 26.21 -11.38 -2.17
CA ALA A 63 25.42 -11.49 -3.40
C ALA A 63 25.24 -10.15 -4.15
N LEU A 64 25.23 -9.04 -3.42
CA LEU A 64 25.00 -7.70 -3.96
C LEU A 64 26.30 -6.92 -4.20
N ASP A 65 27.44 -7.44 -3.75
CA ASP A 65 28.74 -6.75 -3.77
C ASP A 65 28.65 -5.32 -3.20
N ALA A 66 27.96 -5.19 -2.06
CA ALA A 66 27.58 -3.92 -1.49
C ALA A 66 27.97 -3.82 -0.02
N ASP A 67 28.02 -2.59 0.50
CA ASP A 67 28.33 -2.32 1.90
C ASP A 67 27.34 -3.01 2.87
N PRO A 68 27.81 -3.71 3.93
CA PRO A 68 26.95 -4.41 4.87
C PRO A 68 25.92 -3.53 5.58
N ASP A 69 26.26 -2.30 5.94
CA ASP A 69 25.35 -1.38 6.63
C ASP A 69 24.24 -0.92 5.68
N THR A 70 24.59 -0.67 4.42
CA THR A 70 23.63 -0.36 3.35
C THR A 70 22.68 -1.54 3.11
N VAL A 71 23.21 -2.76 3.00
CA VAL A 71 22.38 -3.97 2.85
C VAL A 71 21.48 -4.19 4.06
N ALA A 72 22.00 -4.01 5.29
CA ALA A 72 21.22 -4.13 6.51
C ALA A 72 20.06 -3.11 6.55
N ARG A 73 20.33 -1.87 6.17
CA ARG A 73 19.33 -0.79 6.10
C ARG A 73 18.16 -1.18 5.19
N TYR A 74 18.45 -1.61 3.96
CA TYR A 74 17.39 -1.94 3.00
C TYR A 74 16.76 -3.31 3.23
N ALA A 75 17.48 -4.26 3.83
CA ALA A 75 16.89 -5.52 4.29
C ALA A 75 15.83 -5.28 5.38
N ARG A 76 16.03 -4.31 6.29
CA ARG A 76 14.98 -3.92 7.24
C ARG A 76 13.73 -3.39 6.52
N VAL A 77 13.90 -2.47 5.56
CA VAL A 77 12.77 -1.95 4.77
C VAL A 77 12.05 -3.08 4.03
N ALA A 78 12.80 -3.99 3.39
CA ALA A 78 12.24 -5.13 2.68
C ALA A 78 11.42 -6.07 3.59
N ARG A 79 11.88 -6.33 4.83
CA ARG A 79 11.10 -7.13 5.79
C ARG A 79 9.77 -6.47 6.12
N VAL A 80 9.78 -5.16 6.38
CA VAL A 80 8.57 -4.39 6.68
C VAL A 80 7.61 -4.40 5.49
N ASP A 81 8.12 -4.19 4.28
CA ASP A 81 7.34 -4.20 3.03
C ASP A 81 6.68 -5.58 2.77
N LEU A 82 7.42 -6.66 3.01
CA LEU A 82 6.92 -8.03 2.91
C LEU A 82 5.84 -8.34 3.96
N THR A 83 6.02 -7.88 5.20
CA THR A 83 5.02 -8.05 6.26
C THR A 83 3.73 -7.32 5.93
N SER A 84 3.83 -6.07 5.46
CA SER A 84 2.68 -5.27 5.05
C SER A 84 1.91 -5.91 3.89
N THR A 85 2.64 -6.40 2.87
CA THR A 85 2.05 -7.10 1.71
C THR A 85 1.34 -8.39 2.13
N ARG A 86 1.99 -9.24 2.93
CA ARG A 86 1.39 -10.51 3.39
C ARG A 86 0.13 -10.30 4.24
N ALA A 87 0.11 -9.27 5.08
CA ALA A 87 -1.08 -8.92 5.84
C ALA A 87 -2.21 -8.48 4.90
N ASN A 88 -1.90 -7.67 3.88
CA ASN A 88 -2.87 -7.22 2.89
C ASN A 88 -3.41 -8.38 2.03
N ASP A 89 -2.54 -9.27 1.58
CA ASP A 89 -2.94 -10.45 0.80
C ASP A 89 -3.86 -11.35 1.62
N ARG A 90 -3.55 -11.58 2.90
CA ARG A 90 -4.46 -12.29 3.81
C ARG A 90 -5.83 -11.62 3.90
N PHE A 91 -5.89 -10.30 4.05
CA PHE A 91 -7.17 -9.59 4.09
C PHE A 91 -7.93 -9.71 2.77
N ARG A 92 -7.24 -9.64 1.63
CA ARG A 92 -7.85 -9.82 0.31
C ARG A 92 -8.36 -11.24 0.11
N ASP A 93 -7.61 -12.24 0.57
CA ASP A 93 -8.00 -13.64 0.53
C ASP A 93 -9.22 -13.90 1.40
N GLU A 94 -9.20 -13.50 2.67
CA GLU A 94 -10.36 -13.64 3.58
C GLU A 94 -11.58 -12.86 3.05
N PHE A 95 -11.40 -11.67 2.47
CA PHE A 95 -12.50 -10.89 1.89
C PHE A 95 -13.06 -11.54 0.62
N ARG A 96 -12.20 -12.09 -0.23
CA ARG A 96 -12.62 -12.84 -1.43
C ARG A 96 -13.37 -14.10 -1.03
N ASP A 97 -12.91 -14.83 -0.03
CA ASP A 97 -13.61 -16.01 0.50
C ASP A 97 -14.99 -15.59 1.03
N LEU A 98 -15.06 -14.52 1.84
CA LEU A 98 -16.34 -13.99 2.33
C LEU A 98 -17.30 -13.54 1.22
N LEU A 99 -16.79 -12.91 0.16
CA LEU A 99 -17.60 -12.42 -0.98
C LEU A 99 -18.02 -13.54 -1.94
N THR A 100 -17.29 -14.66 -1.94
CA THR A 100 -17.62 -15.82 -2.75
C THR A 100 -18.57 -16.75 -1.99
N ASP A 101 -18.44 -16.85 -0.66
CA ASP A 101 -19.37 -17.58 0.21
C ASP A 101 -20.67 -16.81 0.47
N ALA A 102 -20.63 -15.48 0.54
CA ALA A 102 -21.83 -14.67 0.49
C ALA A 102 -22.27 -14.55 -0.96
N GLU A 103 -23.32 -15.30 -1.35
CA GLU A 103 -23.96 -15.35 -2.67
C GLU A 103 -24.19 -13.97 -3.36
N ILE A 104 -23.14 -13.32 -3.86
CA ILE A 104 -23.25 -12.12 -4.71
C ILE A 104 -23.54 -12.49 -6.17
N GLU A 105 -23.60 -13.79 -6.50
CA GLU A 105 -24.07 -14.25 -7.81
C GLU A 105 -25.57 -13.99 -8.05
N GLY A 106 -26.36 -13.65 -7.01
CA GLY A 106 -27.82 -13.65 -7.09
C GLY A 106 -28.57 -12.33 -7.31
N SER A 107 -28.21 -11.20 -6.65
CA SER A 107 -29.28 -10.20 -6.35
C SER A 107 -29.00 -8.71 -6.55
N HIS A 108 -27.83 -8.26 -7.03
CA HIS A 108 -27.55 -6.80 -7.10
C HIS A 108 -27.21 -6.23 -8.48
N ALA A 109 -26.99 -7.06 -9.49
CA ALA A 109 -26.64 -6.60 -10.84
C ALA A 109 -27.73 -6.87 -11.90
N ALA A 110 -28.78 -7.62 -11.55
CA ALA A 110 -29.88 -7.92 -12.47
C ALA A 110 -30.79 -6.69 -12.68
N ASP A 111 -31.21 -6.05 -11.59
CA ASP A 111 -32.22 -4.98 -11.65
C ASP A 111 -31.68 -3.64 -12.20
N ALA A 112 -30.36 -3.42 -12.24
CA ALA A 112 -29.78 -2.15 -12.68
C ALA A 112 -29.69 -1.99 -14.21
N ARG A 113 -30.05 -3.00 -15.00
CA ARG A 113 -29.94 -2.97 -16.47
C ARG A 113 -31.28 -2.84 -17.20
N GLU A 114 -32.41 -2.95 -16.50
CA GLU A 114 -33.69 -3.23 -17.17
C GLU A 114 -34.71 -2.09 -17.18
N ASP A 115 -34.54 -0.96 -16.46
CA ASP A 115 -35.58 0.10 -16.43
C ASP A 115 -35.12 1.51 -16.83
N GLY A 116 -33.84 1.85 -16.73
CA GLY A 116 -33.39 3.26 -16.84
C GLY A 116 -33.45 3.92 -18.23
N LEU A 117 -33.62 3.15 -19.32
CA LEU A 117 -33.64 3.68 -20.69
C LEU A 117 -35.03 3.74 -21.32
N GLU A 118 -35.98 2.96 -20.81
CA GLU A 118 -37.33 2.89 -21.39
C GLU A 118 -38.17 4.11 -20.96
N GLU A 119 -38.06 4.51 -19.68
CA GLU A 119 -38.75 5.69 -19.13
C GLU A 119 -38.22 7.02 -19.69
N ALA A 120 -36.96 7.08 -20.15
CA ALA A 120 -36.38 8.29 -20.74
C ALA A 120 -36.80 8.54 -22.20
N THR A 121 -37.39 7.55 -22.87
CA THR A 121 -37.79 7.64 -24.29
C THR A 121 -39.27 7.95 -24.51
N GLU A 122 -40.12 7.81 -23.50
CA GLU A 122 -41.57 8.08 -23.62
C GLU A 122 -41.90 9.58 -23.83
N ASP A 123 -41.00 10.50 -23.47
CA ASP A 123 -41.20 11.95 -23.60
C ASP A 123 -40.62 12.58 -24.89
N ILE A 124 -40.10 11.77 -25.83
CA ILE A 124 -39.46 12.25 -27.09
C ILE A 124 -40.34 11.97 -28.33
N GLU A 125 -41.63 11.66 -28.18
CA GLU A 125 -42.58 11.68 -29.30
C GLU A 125 -42.86 13.13 -29.75
N THR A 126 -41.91 13.70 -30.50
CA THR A 126 -42.11 14.93 -31.26
C THR A 126 -42.74 14.57 -32.60
N ASP A 127 -43.99 15.02 -32.75
CA ASP A 127 -44.85 14.97 -33.94
C ASP A 127 -44.14 15.53 -35.18
N VAL A 128 -43.73 14.66 -36.10
CA VAL A 128 -43.31 15.05 -37.46
C VAL A 128 -44.28 14.45 -38.47
N SER A 129 -45.17 15.30 -38.96
CA SER A 129 -46.03 15.04 -40.12
C SER A 129 -45.21 15.08 -41.41
N LEU A 130 -45.41 14.07 -42.28
CA LEU A 130 -44.87 13.97 -43.64
C LEU A 130 -45.76 14.68 -44.68
#